data_AF-A0A559NAB8-F1
#
_entry.id   AF-A0A559NAB8-F1
#
_cell.length_a   1.000
_cell.length_b   1.000
_cell.length_c   1.000
_cell.angle_alpha   90.00
_cell.angle_beta   90.00
_cell.angle_gamma   90.00
#
_symmetry.space_group_name_H-M   'P 1'
#
loop_
_entity.id
_entity.type
_entity.pdbx_description
1 polymer ?
#
loop_
_entity_poly.entity_id
_entity_poly.type
_entity_poly.pdbx_seq_one_letter_code
_entity_poly.pdbx_strand_id
1 'polypeptide(L)'
;MNFVTYLNNHQSINMKNEEQNSSRRAFIKNASLLTMGTSSLLAFPLGKPTTMVTQESDINIIGPKEGYSPQIGTLVSMMTWMRMVILAPVRNMSVSDLDYLVDENANSIGAMLMHLAATERFYQIHTFNDKTWGDWPKEDKKRWSIASGLGDNARKKIKGNELSYYLDALDEVRQNTLKEFANRDDKWLLKVDENFPWGPTNNYCKWFHVCEHESNHNGQFKFIKSRIQA
;
A
#
# COMPACT_ATOMS: atom_id res chain seq x y z
N MET A 1 -6.91 1.25 -21.12
CA MET A 1 -5.65 1.89 -21.59
C MET A 1 -4.59 1.50 -20.60
N ASN A 2 -3.66 0.61 -20.97
CA ASN A 2 -2.67 0.08 -20.03
C ASN A 2 -1.59 1.13 -19.80
N PHE A 3 -1.01 1.15 -18.59
CA PHE A 3 0.03 2.10 -18.15
C PHE A 3 1.19 2.24 -19.16
N VAL A 4 1.50 1.16 -19.88
CA VAL A 4 2.48 1.10 -20.97
C VAL A 4 2.13 2.06 -22.13
N THR A 5 0.85 2.23 -22.44
CA THR A 5 0.40 3.13 -23.52
C THR A 5 0.45 4.61 -23.10
N TYR A 6 0.38 4.91 -21.82
CA TYR A 6 0.43 6.29 -21.29
C TYR A 6 1.86 6.85 -21.33
N LEU A 7 2.86 6.03 -20.99
CA LEU A 7 4.27 6.45 -20.96
C LEU A 7 4.87 6.65 -22.35
N ASN A 8 4.41 5.91 -23.36
CA ASN A 8 4.92 6.01 -24.73
C ASN A 8 4.52 7.30 -25.46
N ASN A 9 3.52 8.05 -24.96
CA ASN A 9 3.02 9.26 -25.61
C ASN A 9 3.65 10.56 -25.09
N HIS A 10 4.51 10.52 -24.08
CA HIS A 10 5.15 11.71 -23.52
C HIS A 10 6.65 11.52 -23.30
N GLN A 11 7.42 11.51 -24.40
CA GLN A 11 8.85 11.78 -24.37
C GLN A 11 9.22 12.88 -25.36
N SER A 12 9.35 14.11 -24.84
CA SER A 12 10.39 15.07 -25.25
C SER A 12 10.19 16.40 -24.54
N ILE A 13 10.83 16.59 -23.39
CA ILE A 13 11.27 17.92 -22.93
C ILE A 13 12.72 17.79 -22.49
N ASN A 14 13.58 18.43 -23.27
CA ASN A 14 15.02 18.53 -23.04
C ASN A 14 15.24 19.64 -21.99
N MET A 15 15.78 19.32 -20.81
CA MET A 15 16.21 20.34 -19.85
C MET A 15 17.71 20.22 -19.61
N LYS A 16 18.40 21.33 -19.85
CA LYS A 16 19.84 21.52 -19.61
C LYS A 16 20.13 21.48 -18.11
N ASN A 17 21.28 20.91 -17.78
CA ASN A 17 21.87 20.92 -16.45
C ASN A 17 22.21 22.36 -16.00
N GLU A 18 21.76 22.73 -14.81
CA GLU A 18 22.41 23.75 -14.00
C GLU A 18 22.72 23.15 -12.62
N GLU A 19 24.01 23.08 -12.30
CA GLU A 19 24.50 22.80 -10.95
C GLU A 19 24.19 23.99 -10.04
N GLN A 20 23.51 23.75 -8.91
CA GLN A 20 23.59 24.65 -7.78
C GLN A 20 23.79 23.91 -6.46
N ASN A 21 24.98 24.15 -5.94
CA ASN A 21 25.52 23.79 -4.64
C ASN A 21 24.69 24.43 -3.51
N SER A 22 24.22 23.64 -2.55
CA SER A 22 23.67 24.18 -1.31
C SER A 22 23.93 23.23 -0.14
N SER A 23 24.68 23.74 0.82
CA SER A 23 25.12 23.11 2.06
C SER A 23 23.92 22.66 2.93
N ARG A 24 23.66 21.36 2.94
CA ARG A 24 22.72 20.72 3.89
C ARG A 24 23.42 19.73 4.81
N ARG A 25 24.58 20.11 5.36
CA ARG A 25 25.24 19.39 6.46
C ARG A 25 25.26 20.26 7.71
N ALA A 26 24.12 20.34 8.39
CA ALA A 26 24.04 20.74 9.79
C ALA A 26 22.62 20.45 10.30
N PHE A 27 22.30 19.18 10.57
CA PHE A 27 21.11 18.86 11.34
C PHE A 27 21.39 17.69 12.29
N ILE A 28 21.33 18.05 13.58
CA ILE A 28 21.29 17.21 14.79
C ILE A 28 22.58 16.48 15.18
N LYS A 29 23.43 17.19 15.94
CA LYS A 29 24.11 16.62 17.11
C LYS A 29 23.24 16.94 18.33
N ASN A 30 22.72 15.94 19.02
CA ASN A 30 22.38 16.00 20.46
C ASN A 30 21.98 14.60 20.94
N ALA A 31 22.90 13.93 21.62
CA ALA A 31 22.59 12.87 22.57
C ALA A 31 23.67 12.92 23.66
N SER A 32 23.40 13.71 24.69
CA SER A 32 24.15 13.76 25.93
C SER A 32 23.87 12.46 26.70
N LEU A 33 24.90 11.64 26.89
CA LEU A 33 24.90 10.55 27.85
C LEU A 33 24.82 11.14 29.28
N LEU A 34 23.81 10.73 30.04
CA LEU A 34 23.86 10.74 31.51
C LEU A 34 23.79 9.30 31.99
N THR A 35 24.92 8.81 32.49
CA THR A 35 25.07 7.53 33.19
C THR A 35 25.53 7.83 34.60
N MET A 36 25.00 7.07 35.58
CA MET A 36 25.34 6.89 37.00
C MET A 36 24.11 7.18 37.90
N GLY A 37 23.58 6.26 38.72
CA GLY A 37 24.04 4.92 39.06
C GLY A 37 23.05 4.12 39.95
N THR A 38 23.39 2.82 40.05
CA THR A 38 23.20 1.84 41.14
C THR A 38 21.84 1.53 41.79
N SER A 39 21.43 0.28 41.54
CA SER A 39 21.04 -0.77 42.53
C SER A 39 19.58 -0.98 42.93
N SER A 40 19.17 -2.23 42.63
CA SER A 40 18.22 -3.10 43.33
C SER A 40 16.76 -2.69 43.39
N LEU A 41 15.90 -3.45 42.70
CA LEU A 41 14.86 -4.29 43.30
C LEU A 41 14.25 -5.21 42.23
N LEU A 42 14.30 -6.51 42.49
CA LEU A 42 13.56 -7.54 41.77
C LEU A 42 12.06 -7.32 42.00
N ALA A 43 11.33 -6.93 40.95
CA ALA A 43 9.88 -6.98 40.92
C ALA A 43 9.44 -7.48 39.54
N PHE A 44 8.97 -8.72 39.48
CA PHE A 44 8.26 -9.25 38.31
C PHE A 44 6.95 -8.49 38.13
N PRO A 45 6.66 -7.87 36.98
CA PRO A 45 5.30 -7.53 36.65
C PRO A 45 4.66 -8.74 35.95
N LEU A 46 3.63 -9.23 36.63
CA LEU A 46 2.47 -9.92 36.08
C LEU A 46 2.15 -9.45 34.65
N GLY A 47 1.81 -10.40 33.78
CA GLY A 47 1.64 -10.23 32.35
C GLY A 47 0.94 -8.93 31.95
N LYS A 48 1.58 -8.18 31.05
CA LYS A 48 0.92 -7.09 30.34
C LYS A 48 -0.11 -7.70 29.39
N PRO A 49 -1.40 -7.31 29.42
CA PRO A 49 -2.23 -7.48 28.25
C PRO A 49 -1.54 -6.69 27.13
N THR A 50 -1.23 -7.35 26.02
CA THR A 50 -0.74 -6.68 24.82
C THR A 50 -1.88 -5.88 24.25
N THR A 51 -2.10 -4.67 24.78
CA THR A 51 -2.83 -3.63 24.07
C THR A 51 -1.96 -3.24 22.89
N MET A 52 -2.14 -3.95 21.75
CA MET A 52 -1.78 -3.43 20.44
C MET A 52 -2.75 -2.30 20.11
N VAL A 53 -2.59 -1.16 20.79
CA VAL A 53 -3.31 0.08 20.51
C VAL A 53 -2.27 1.09 20.08
N THR A 54 -2.09 1.12 18.76
CA THR A 54 -1.92 2.32 17.93
C THR A 54 -1.13 3.47 18.56
N GLN A 55 0.16 3.55 18.24
CA GLN A 55 0.83 4.84 18.19
C GLN A 55 0.40 5.56 16.89
N GLU A 56 -0.87 5.97 16.83
CA GLU A 56 -1.45 6.79 15.76
C GLU A 56 -1.13 8.29 15.93
N SER A 57 -0.23 8.66 16.86
CA SER A 57 0.04 10.06 17.20
C SER A 57 0.63 10.90 16.06
N ASP A 58 1.16 10.26 15.00
CA ASP A 58 1.95 10.93 13.98
C ASP A 58 1.67 10.39 12.56
N ILE A 59 0.39 10.13 12.22
CA ILE A 59 0.01 9.58 10.91
C ILE A 59 0.51 10.44 9.73
N ASN A 60 0.64 11.75 9.93
CA ASN A 60 1.13 12.70 8.91
C ASN A 60 2.68 12.86 8.88
N ILE A 61 3.42 12.08 9.68
CA ILE A 61 4.88 12.08 9.66
C ILE A 61 5.35 10.79 8.98
N ILE A 62 5.92 10.95 7.79
CA ILE A 62 6.52 9.85 7.01
C ILE A 62 7.95 9.63 7.46
N GLY A 63 8.28 8.39 7.80
CA GLY A 63 9.61 8.02 8.27
C GLY A 63 9.66 6.59 8.79
N PRO A 64 10.84 6.14 9.26
CA PRO A 64 11.04 4.80 9.78
C PRO A 64 10.02 4.43 10.87
N LYS A 65 9.63 3.16 10.91
CA LYS A 65 8.72 2.60 11.91
C LYS A 65 9.43 1.48 12.65
N GLU A 66 9.21 1.43 13.97
CA GLU A 66 9.76 0.38 14.82
C GLU A 66 9.30 -1.01 14.35
N GLY A 67 10.17 -2.01 14.46
CA GLY A 67 9.90 -3.36 13.97
C GLY A 67 10.26 -3.60 12.50
N TYR A 68 10.78 -2.59 11.79
CA TYR A 68 11.20 -2.69 10.38
C TYR A 68 12.59 -2.07 10.17
N SER A 69 13.27 -2.44 9.07
CA SER A 69 14.44 -1.70 8.61
C SER A 69 14.07 -0.28 8.15
N PRO A 70 15.01 0.70 8.13
CA PRO A 70 14.66 2.11 7.93
C PRO A 70 13.83 2.42 6.68
N GLN A 71 14.16 1.84 5.53
CA GLN A 71 13.42 2.08 4.29
C GLN A 71 12.09 1.35 4.27
N ILE A 72 12.05 0.08 4.73
CA ILE A 72 10.79 -0.67 4.86
C ILE A 72 9.83 0.06 5.81
N GLY A 73 10.30 0.51 6.97
CA GLY A 73 9.49 1.25 7.92
C GLY A 73 8.95 2.57 7.34
N THR A 74 9.76 3.25 6.53
CA THR A 74 9.32 4.45 5.80
C THR A 74 8.22 4.12 4.80
N LEU A 75 8.39 3.06 4.00
CA LEU A 75 7.37 2.56 3.08
C LEU A 75 6.08 2.16 3.82
N VAL A 76 6.18 1.49 4.97
CA VAL A 76 5.03 1.18 5.85
C VAL A 76 4.29 2.45 6.24
N SER A 77 4.99 3.52 6.63
CA SER A 77 4.34 4.78 6.97
C SER A 77 3.59 5.40 5.79
N MET A 78 4.15 5.31 4.57
CA MET A 78 3.51 5.79 3.34
C MET A 78 2.24 4.98 3.01
N MET A 79 2.33 3.64 3.03
CA MET A 79 1.21 2.74 2.77
C MET A 79 0.10 2.88 3.82
N THR A 80 0.45 3.16 5.07
CA THR A 80 -0.52 3.40 6.16
C THR A 80 -1.26 4.71 5.94
N TRP A 81 -0.53 5.79 5.67
CA TRP A 81 -1.15 7.09 5.36
C TRP A 81 -2.04 7.01 4.12
N MET A 82 -1.58 6.35 3.06
CA MET A 82 -2.36 6.19 1.83
C MET A 82 -3.66 5.43 2.09
N ARG A 83 -3.60 4.30 2.79
CA ARG A 83 -4.81 3.53 3.14
C ARG A 83 -5.83 4.36 3.91
N MET A 84 -5.39 5.18 4.86
CA MET A 84 -6.27 6.10 5.58
C MET A 84 -6.96 7.09 4.63
N VAL A 85 -6.20 7.67 3.70
CA VAL A 85 -6.70 8.66 2.74
C VAL A 85 -7.69 8.06 1.74
N ILE A 86 -7.42 6.86 1.22
CA ILE A 86 -8.29 6.22 0.21
C ILE A 86 -9.59 5.67 0.80
N LEU A 87 -9.61 5.37 2.10
CA LEU A 87 -10.82 4.92 2.79
C LEU A 87 -11.73 6.07 3.24
N ALA A 88 -11.22 7.29 3.35
CA ALA A 88 -12.03 8.46 3.72
C ALA A 88 -13.26 8.70 2.82
N PRO A 89 -13.18 8.65 1.47
CA PRO A 89 -14.35 8.86 0.62
C PRO A 89 -15.40 7.75 0.78
N VAL A 90 -15.03 6.52 1.12
CA VAL A 90 -15.97 5.38 1.11
C VAL A 90 -16.66 5.11 2.45
N ARG A 91 -16.35 5.91 3.49
CA ARG A 91 -17.00 5.77 4.80
C ARG A 91 -18.51 5.90 4.67
N ASN A 92 -19.23 4.98 5.29
CA ASN A 92 -20.70 4.91 5.35
C ASN A 92 -21.40 4.78 3.99
N MET A 93 -20.69 4.36 2.95
CA MET A 93 -21.33 4.00 1.68
C MET A 93 -22.22 2.78 1.85
N SER A 94 -23.44 2.89 1.33
CA SER A 94 -24.38 1.77 1.21
C SER A 94 -23.95 0.79 0.12
N VAL A 95 -24.55 -0.40 0.08
CA VAL A 95 -24.35 -1.35 -1.03
C VAL A 95 -24.65 -0.71 -2.39
N SER A 96 -25.70 0.11 -2.50
CA SER A 96 -26.01 0.82 -3.75
C SER A 96 -24.95 1.84 -4.14
N ASP A 97 -24.33 2.51 -3.18
CA ASP A 97 -23.24 3.46 -3.44
C ASP A 97 -21.99 2.73 -3.93
N LEU A 98 -21.68 1.58 -3.32
CA LEU A 98 -20.53 0.74 -3.67
C LEU A 98 -20.68 0.10 -5.05
N ASP A 99 -21.92 -0.21 -5.44
CA ASP A 99 -22.27 -0.83 -6.72
C ASP A 99 -22.56 0.20 -7.82
N TYR A 100 -22.61 1.50 -7.49
CA TYR A 100 -22.92 2.55 -8.44
C TYR A 100 -21.92 2.57 -9.61
N LEU A 101 -22.45 2.69 -10.82
CA LEU A 101 -21.70 2.82 -12.06
C LEU A 101 -21.99 4.19 -12.68
N VAL A 102 -20.93 4.94 -13.00
CA VAL A 102 -21.04 6.22 -13.70
C VAL A 102 -21.55 6.02 -15.13
N ASP A 103 -21.09 4.95 -15.78
CA ASP A 103 -21.53 4.47 -17.07
C ASP A 103 -21.26 2.95 -17.18
N GLU A 104 -21.67 2.33 -18.29
CA GLU A 104 -21.54 0.88 -18.50
C GLU A 104 -20.10 0.36 -18.58
N ASN A 105 -19.12 1.23 -18.81
CA ASN A 105 -17.69 0.91 -18.95
C ASN A 105 -16.89 1.23 -17.67
N ALA A 106 -17.41 2.06 -16.77
CA ALA A 106 -16.79 2.43 -15.51
C ALA A 106 -16.73 1.25 -14.52
N ASN A 107 -15.77 1.24 -13.60
CA ASN A 107 -15.76 0.29 -12.47
C ASN A 107 -16.45 0.92 -11.25
N SER A 108 -17.16 0.10 -10.46
CA SER A 108 -17.76 0.54 -9.21
C SER A 108 -16.71 0.69 -8.10
N ILE A 109 -17.04 1.42 -7.03
CA ILE A 109 -16.14 1.59 -5.88
C ILE A 109 -15.88 0.25 -5.20
N GLY A 110 -16.91 -0.59 -5.01
CA GLY A 110 -16.74 -1.93 -4.43
C GLY A 110 -15.79 -2.81 -5.23
N ALA A 111 -15.93 -2.83 -6.56
CA ALA A 111 -15.03 -3.58 -7.44
C ALA A 111 -13.57 -3.11 -7.32
N MET A 112 -13.34 -1.80 -7.23
CA MET A 112 -12.00 -1.24 -7.11
C MET A 112 -11.39 -1.43 -5.70
N LEU A 113 -12.17 -1.42 -4.62
CA LEU A 113 -11.66 -1.77 -3.29
C LEU A 113 -11.15 -3.22 -3.28
N MET A 114 -11.91 -4.14 -3.88
CA MET A 114 -11.50 -5.54 -4.01
C MET A 114 -10.27 -5.68 -4.93
N HIS A 115 -10.20 -4.87 -6.00
CA HIS A 115 -9.05 -4.84 -6.89
C HIS A 115 -7.76 -4.43 -6.16
N LEU A 116 -7.81 -3.42 -5.30
CA LEU A 116 -6.65 -2.99 -4.50
C LEU A 116 -6.15 -4.13 -3.59
N ALA A 117 -7.06 -4.88 -2.96
CA ALA A 117 -6.69 -6.05 -2.16
C ALA A 117 -6.04 -7.16 -3.02
N ALA A 118 -6.61 -7.43 -4.19
CA ALA A 118 -6.07 -8.41 -5.14
C ALA A 118 -4.67 -8.03 -5.63
N THR A 119 -4.44 -6.76 -5.95
CA THR A 119 -3.14 -6.23 -6.37
C THR A 119 -2.09 -6.41 -5.29
N GLU A 120 -2.38 -5.99 -4.05
CA GLU A 120 -1.47 -6.20 -2.91
C GLU A 120 -1.14 -7.70 -2.74
N ARG A 121 -2.14 -8.59 -2.81
CA ARG A 121 -1.94 -10.04 -2.70
C ARG A 121 -1.04 -10.61 -3.80
N PHE A 122 -1.17 -10.18 -5.05
CA PHE A 122 -0.32 -10.67 -6.14
C PHE A 122 1.13 -10.19 -5.98
N TYR A 123 1.35 -8.98 -5.47
CA TYR A 123 2.70 -8.53 -5.09
C TYR A 123 3.29 -9.32 -3.92
N GLN A 124 2.47 -9.74 -2.95
CA GLN A 124 2.92 -10.65 -1.89
C GLN A 124 3.42 -11.97 -2.47
N ILE A 125 2.61 -12.63 -3.30
CA ILE A 125 2.98 -13.92 -3.90
C ILE A 125 4.28 -13.77 -4.71
N HIS A 126 4.37 -12.72 -5.52
CA HIS A 126 5.54 -12.49 -6.34
C HIS A 126 6.80 -12.20 -5.51
N THR A 127 6.74 -11.30 -4.52
CA THR A 127 7.94 -10.79 -3.84
C THR A 127 8.31 -11.54 -2.55
N PHE A 128 7.34 -12.19 -1.89
CA PHE A 128 7.58 -12.93 -0.65
C PHE A 128 7.80 -14.42 -0.88
N ASN A 129 7.18 -14.99 -1.92
CA ASN A 129 7.32 -16.40 -2.28
C ASN A 129 8.23 -16.62 -3.52
N ASP A 130 8.88 -15.57 -4.01
CA ASP A 130 9.76 -15.58 -5.20
C ASP A 130 9.09 -16.24 -6.43
N LYS A 131 7.77 -16.05 -6.58
CA LYS A 131 6.99 -16.59 -7.70
C LYS A 131 7.12 -15.69 -8.93
N THR A 132 7.23 -16.28 -10.12
CA THR A 132 7.14 -15.52 -11.38
C THR A 132 5.80 -14.79 -11.45
N TRP A 133 5.80 -13.55 -11.94
CA TRP A 133 4.56 -12.78 -12.11
C TRP A 133 3.57 -13.55 -12.99
N GLY A 134 2.36 -13.79 -12.50
CA GLY A 134 1.32 -14.58 -13.16
C GLY A 134 1.25 -16.05 -12.72
N ASP A 135 2.28 -16.58 -12.05
CA ASP A 135 2.26 -17.93 -11.47
C ASP A 135 1.58 -17.95 -10.10
N TRP A 136 0.28 -17.61 -10.10
CA TRP A 136 -0.52 -17.58 -8.88
C TRP A 136 -1.02 -18.98 -8.49
N PRO A 137 -0.98 -19.35 -7.19
CA PRO A 137 -1.65 -20.54 -6.68
C PRO A 137 -3.12 -20.60 -7.09
N LYS A 138 -3.65 -21.82 -7.25
CA LYS A 138 -5.02 -22.04 -7.73
C LYS A 138 -6.07 -21.30 -6.88
N GLU A 139 -5.93 -21.34 -5.56
CA GLU A 139 -6.86 -20.67 -4.65
C GLU A 139 -6.77 -19.14 -4.75
N ASP A 140 -5.57 -18.58 -4.92
CA ASP A 140 -5.37 -17.15 -5.16
C ASP A 140 -5.95 -16.72 -6.52
N LYS A 141 -5.76 -17.51 -7.58
CA LYS A 141 -6.40 -17.25 -8.89
C LYS A 141 -7.92 -17.19 -8.75
N LYS A 142 -8.49 -18.20 -8.07
CA LYS A 142 -9.94 -18.32 -7.89
C LYS A 142 -10.52 -17.12 -7.14
N ARG A 143 -9.85 -16.66 -6.09
CA ARG A 143 -10.34 -15.56 -5.25
C ARG A 143 -10.08 -14.18 -5.87
N TRP A 144 -8.89 -13.95 -6.42
CA TRP A 144 -8.41 -12.60 -6.70
C TRP A 144 -8.36 -12.22 -8.17
N SER A 145 -8.32 -13.17 -9.12
CA SER A 145 -8.13 -12.83 -10.53
C SER A 145 -9.27 -12.01 -11.13
N ILE A 146 -10.52 -12.22 -10.70
CA ILE A 146 -11.65 -11.41 -11.17
C ILE A 146 -11.49 -9.95 -10.70
N ALA A 147 -11.13 -9.75 -9.44
CA ALA A 147 -10.93 -8.41 -8.88
C ALA A 147 -9.72 -7.72 -9.49
N SER A 148 -8.61 -8.42 -9.64
CA SER A 148 -7.39 -7.89 -10.27
C SER A 148 -7.63 -7.43 -11.72
N GLY A 149 -8.45 -8.14 -12.49
CA GLY A 149 -8.74 -7.78 -13.88
C GLY A 149 -9.66 -6.58 -14.06
N LEU A 150 -10.50 -6.25 -13.06
CA LEU A 150 -11.62 -5.30 -13.20
C LEU A 150 -12.48 -5.61 -14.45
N GLY A 151 -13.20 -4.63 -14.97
CA GLY A 151 -13.97 -4.76 -16.22
C GLY A 151 -15.27 -5.56 -16.07
N ASP A 152 -15.87 -5.95 -17.20
CA ASP A 152 -17.23 -6.50 -17.27
C ASP A 152 -17.48 -7.67 -16.31
N ASN A 153 -16.51 -8.57 -16.18
CA ASN A 153 -16.63 -9.73 -15.31
C ASN A 153 -16.61 -9.33 -13.84
N ALA A 154 -15.75 -8.37 -13.46
CA ALA A 154 -15.74 -7.81 -12.10
C ALA A 154 -17.04 -7.07 -11.80
N ARG A 155 -17.56 -6.25 -12.72
CA ARG A 155 -18.83 -5.53 -12.55
C ARG A 155 -20.02 -6.46 -12.34
N LYS A 156 -20.03 -7.61 -13.01
CA LYS A 156 -21.08 -8.62 -12.87
C LYS A 156 -20.98 -9.42 -11.56
N LYS A 157 -19.77 -9.65 -11.05
CA LYS A 157 -19.52 -10.59 -9.94
C LYS A 157 -19.19 -9.93 -8.60
N ILE A 158 -18.66 -8.72 -8.61
CA ILE A 158 -18.28 -7.96 -7.42
C ILE A 158 -19.31 -6.87 -7.21
N LYS A 159 -20.45 -7.28 -6.65
CA LYS A 159 -21.62 -6.44 -6.37
C LYS A 159 -22.43 -7.04 -5.23
N GLY A 160 -23.24 -6.24 -4.55
CA GLY A 160 -24.17 -6.69 -3.52
C GLY A 160 -23.50 -6.97 -2.16
N ASN A 161 -22.27 -6.49 -1.94
CA ASN A 161 -21.55 -6.68 -0.69
C ASN A 161 -21.51 -5.37 0.10
N GLU A 162 -21.65 -5.48 1.43
CA GLU A 162 -21.45 -4.37 2.37
C GLU A 162 -20.01 -3.86 2.35
N LEU A 163 -19.79 -2.61 2.80
CA LEU A 163 -18.45 -2.01 2.86
C LEU A 163 -17.45 -2.89 3.64
N SER A 164 -17.88 -3.52 4.75
CA SER A 164 -17.03 -4.37 5.59
C SER A 164 -16.39 -5.52 4.81
N TYR A 165 -17.12 -6.14 3.87
CA TYR A 165 -16.57 -7.21 3.03
C TYR A 165 -15.28 -6.78 2.31
N TYR A 166 -15.26 -5.55 1.79
CA TYR A 166 -14.10 -5.02 1.08
C TYR A 166 -13.00 -4.57 2.05
N LEU A 167 -13.37 -4.00 3.19
CA LEU A 167 -12.40 -3.57 4.21
C LEU A 167 -11.69 -4.76 4.84
N ASP A 168 -12.41 -5.85 5.11
CA ASP A 168 -11.85 -7.09 5.65
C ASP A 168 -10.82 -7.69 4.68
N ALA A 169 -11.10 -7.67 3.38
CA ALA A 169 -10.15 -8.12 2.36
C ALA A 169 -8.90 -7.23 2.29
N LEU A 170 -9.06 -5.91 2.40
CA LEU A 170 -7.95 -4.95 2.42
C LEU A 170 -7.10 -5.06 3.69
N ASP A 171 -7.72 -5.33 4.84
CA ASP A 171 -7.02 -5.55 6.10
C ASP A 171 -6.29 -6.89 6.09
N GLU A 172 -6.94 -7.98 5.67
CA GLU A 172 -6.33 -9.32 5.57
C GLU A 172 -5.01 -9.28 4.80
N VAL A 173 -5.02 -8.69 3.61
CA VAL A 173 -3.78 -8.58 2.81
C VAL A 173 -2.79 -7.65 3.48
N ARG A 174 -3.21 -6.51 4.04
CA ARG A 174 -2.29 -5.56 4.69
C ARG A 174 -1.60 -6.17 5.91
N GLN A 175 -2.32 -6.90 6.76
CA GLN A 175 -1.73 -7.58 7.92
C GLN A 175 -0.67 -8.59 7.48
N ASN A 176 -0.91 -9.33 6.39
CA ASN A 176 0.10 -10.23 5.84
C ASN A 176 1.33 -9.45 5.32
N THR A 177 1.13 -8.32 4.63
CA THR A 177 2.23 -7.45 4.18
C THR A 177 3.08 -6.97 5.35
N LEU A 178 2.45 -6.45 6.41
CA LEU A 178 3.17 -5.95 7.59
C LEU A 178 3.96 -7.06 8.29
N LYS A 179 3.35 -8.24 8.48
CA LYS A 179 4.03 -9.40 9.05
C LYS A 179 5.26 -9.81 8.23
N GLU A 180 5.12 -9.86 6.92
CA GLU A 180 6.20 -10.24 6.00
C GLU A 180 7.30 -9.19 5.92
N PHE A 181 6.97 -7.90 5.97
CA PHE A 181 7.93 -6.80 5.99
C PHE A 181 8.80 -6.81 7.23
N ALA A 182 8.27 -7.19 8.39
CA ALA A 182 9.05 -7.34 9.62
C ALA A 182 10.15 -8.41 9.53
N ASN A 183 10.02 -9.35 8.59
CA ASN A 183 11.01 -10.41 8.33
C ASN A 183 12.01 -10.07 7.21
N ARG A 184 11.99 -8.85 6.68
CA ARG A 184 12.87 -8.40 5.59
C ARG A 184 13.73 -7.22 6.03
N ASP A 185 14.76 -6.95 5.24
CA ASP A 185 15.65 -5.82 5.41
C ASP A 185 15.71 -4.93 4.15
N ASP A 186 16.42 -3.81 4.26
CA ASP A 186 16.58 -2.87 3.14
C ASP A 186 17.38 -3.48 1.98
N LYS A 187 18.17 -4.55 2.20
CA LYS A 187 18.85 -5.27 1.11
C LYS A 187 17.84 -6.03 0.26
N TRP A 188 16.89 -6.73 0.89
CA TRP A 188 15.76 -7.35 0.18
C TRP A 188 14.94 -6.29 -0.56
N LEU A 189 14.69 -5.14 0.06
CA LEU A 189 13.91 -4.06 -0.55
C LEU A 189 14.60 -3.50 -1.81
N LEU A 190 15.93 -3.40 -1.79
CA LEU A 190 16.72 -2.89 -2.91
C LEU A 190 17.12 -3.95 -3.95
N LYS A 191 16.82 -5.23 -3.73
CA LYS A 191 17.09 -6.32 -4.69
C LYS A 191 16.37 -6.06 -6.01
N VAL A 192 17.12 -6.03 -7.11
CA VAL A 192 16.60 -5.84 -8.48
C VAL A 192 16.14 -7.17 -9.07
N ASP A 193 14.97 -7.15 -9.70
CA ASP A 193 14.49 -8.18 -10.61
C ASP A 193 14.67 -7.68 -12.04
N GLU A 194 15.63 -8.27 -12.76
CA GLU A 194 16.00 -7.88 -14.12
C GLU A 194 14.92 -8.20 -15.17
N ASN A 195 14.00 -9.13 -14.85
CA ASN A 195 13.04 -9.68 -15.80
C ASN A 195 11.59 -9.29 -15.46
N PHE A 196 11.40 -8.23 -14.67
CA PHE A 196 10.05 -7.78 -14.34
C PHE A 196 9.34 -7.24 -15.61
N PRO A 197 8.00 -7.38 -15.76
CA PRO A 197 7.32 -7.15 -17.04
C PRO A 197 7.51 -5.77 -17.70
N TRP A 198 7.92 -4.76 -16.95
CA TRP A 198 8.19 -3.41 -17.46
C TRP A 198 9.68 -3.02 -17.42
N GLY A 199 10.58 -3.98 -17.19
CA GLY A 199 12.03 -3.79 -17.10
C GLY A 199 12.60 -3.94 -15.68
N PRO A 200 13.93 -3.79 -15.52
CA PRO A 200 14.61 -3.97 -14.24
C PRO A 200 13.97 -3.17 -13.12
N THR A 201 13.50 -3.86 -12.08
CA THR A 201 12.69 -3.26 -11.02
C THR A 201 13.03 -3.87 -9.67
N ASN A 202 13.37 -3.05 -8.68
CA ASN A 202 13.59 -3.53 -7.32
C ASN A 202 12.29 -3.70 -6.53
N ASN A 203 12.37 -4.41 -5.40
CA ASN A 203 11.21 -4.60 -4.52
C ASN A 203 10.66 -3.27 -3.97
N TYR A 204 11.52 -2.27 -3.77
CA TYR A 204 11.08 -0.92 -3.38
C TYR A 204 10.08 -0.37 -4.40
N CYS A 205 10.44 -0.34 -5.68
CA CYS A 205 9.59 0.18 -6.74
C CYS A 205 8.28 -0.62 -6.87
N LYS A 206 8.35 -1.95 -6.73
CA LYS A 206 7.17 -2.83 -6.73
C LYS A 206 6.19 -2.47 -5.60
N TRP A 207 6.67 -2.28 -4.37
CA TRP A 207 5.81 -1.96 -3.23
C TRP A 207 5.42 -0.48 -3.16
N PHE A 208 6.26 0.43 -3.66
CA PHE A 208 5.86 1.81 -3.91
C PHE A 208 4.71 1.86 -4.92
N HIS A 209 4.75 1.05 -5.99
CA HIS A 209 3.64 0.95 -6.93
C HIS A 209 2.35 0.49 -6.24
N VAL A 210 2.38 -0.49 -5.32
CA VAL A 210 1.19 -0.86 -4.53
C VAL A 210 0.60 0.36 -3.78
N CYS A 211 1.46 1.19 -3.18
CA CYS A 211 1.05 2.43 -2.52
C CYS A 211 0.50 3.48 -3.51
N GLU A 212 1.20 3.71 -4.62
CA GLU A 212 0.79 4.66 -5.66
C GLU A 212 -0.53 4.24 -6.31
N HIS A 213 -0.74 2.94 -6.50
CA HIS A 213 -1.94 2.39 -7.11
C HIS A 213 -3.20 2.65 -6.27
N GLU A 214 -3.09 2.65 -4.93
CA GLU A 214 -4.17 3.15 -4.06
C GLU A 214 -4.48 4.62 -4.35
N SER A 215 -3.44 5.47 -4.49
CA SER A 215 -3.62 6.89 -4.83
C SER A 215 -4.28 7.09 -6.19
N ASN A 216 -3.92 6.27 -7.19
CA ASN A 216 -4.51 6.29 -8.52
C ASN A 216 -6.04 6.10 -8.47
N HIS A 217 -6.49 5.09 -7.71
CA HIS A 217 -7.92 4.82 -7.54
C HIS A 217 -8.63 5.79 -6.59
N ASN A 218 -7.93 6.43 -5.66
CA ASN A 218 -8.53 7.45 -4.79
C ASN A 218 -9.15 8.61 -5.58
N GLY A 219 -8.50 9.03 -6.67
CA GLY A 219 -9.07 10.03 -7.58
C GLY A 219 -10.40 9.56 -8.19
N GLN A 220 -10.46 8.29 -8.59
CA GLN A 220 -11.68 7.67 -9.14
C GLN A 220 -12.77 7.54 -8.06
N PHE A 221 -12.43 7.19 -6.82
CA PHE A 221 -13.41 7.10 -5.72
C PHE A 221 -14.06 8.45 -5.45
N LYS A 222 -13.26 9.52 -5.37
CA LYS A 222 -13.76 10.88 -5.16
C LYS A 222 -14.65 11.34 -6.32
N PHE A 223 -14.25 11.04 -7.55
CA PHE A 223 -15.06 11.33 -8.74
C PHE A 223 -16.40 10.60 -8.70
N ILE A 224 -16.41 9.28 -8.51
CA ILE A 224 -17.64 8.47 -8.47
C ILE A 224 -18.54 8.94 -7.32
N LYS A 225 -17.98 9.15 -6.12
CA LYS A 225 -18.73 9.65 -4.96
C LYS A 225 -19.49 10.93 -5.27
N SER A 226 -18.89 11.85 -6.04
CA SER A 226 -19.55 13.11 -6.43
C SER A 226 -20.73 12.95 -7.40
N ARG A 227 -20.94 11.75 -7.95
CA ARG A 227 -22.03 11.42 -8.89
C ARG A 227 -23.15 10.59 -8.27
N ILE A 228 -22.93 10.07 -7.07
CA ILE A 228 -23.96 9.39 -6.30
C ILE A 228 -24.94 10.46 -5.81
N GLN A 229 -26.21 10.34 -6.21
CA GLN A 229 -27.27 11.23 -5.75
C GLN A 229 -27.65 10.86 -4.31
N ALA A 230 -27.80 11.87 -3.46
CA ALA A 230 -28.20 11.70 -2.06
C ALA A 230 -29.67 11.31 -1.92
#